data_AF-A0A2V9WHA4-F1
#
_entry.id   AF-A0A2V9WHA4-F1
#
_cell.length_a   1.000
_cell.length_b   1.000
_cell.length_c   1.000
_cell.angle_alpha   90.00
_cell.angle_beta   90.00
_cell.angle_gamma   90.00
#
_symmetry.space_group_name_H-M   'P 1'
#
loop_
_entity.id
_entity.type
_entity.pdbx_description
1 polymer ?
#
loop_
_entity_poly.entity_id
_entity_poly.type
_entity_poly.pdbx_seq_one_letter_code
_entity_poly.pdbx_strand_id
1 'polypeptide(L)'
;MINSKRKGKLGELEWCEKVRAYGFDCVRGVQYRGMPGSPDTVSEQLSAYHFEVKRRQTSGFYLWMAQAEREGAGKIPVVAHRKDHGQWHVFLKADDFLELIKASQT
;
A
#
# COMPACT_ATOMS: atom_id res chain seq x y z
N MET A 1 -1.47 -15.83 -20.30
CA MET A 1 -0.96 -15.76 -18.91
C MET A 1 -0.46 -14.34 -18.65
N ILE A 2 -1.18 -13.54 -17.87
CA ILE A 2 -0.69 -12.20 -17.50
C ILE A 2 0.52 -12.36 -16.60
N ASN A 3 1.63 -11.72 -16.97
CA ASN A 3 2.88 -11.77 -16.23
C ASN A 3 2.67 -11.11 -14.85
N SER A 4 2.57 -11.92 -13.79
CA SER A 4 2.22 -11.49 -12.43
C SER A 4 3.09 -10.32 -11.94
N LYS A 5 4.38 -10.31 -12.32
CA LYS A 5 5.33 -9.23 -12.04
C LYS A 5 4.93 -7.90 -12.68
N ARG A 6 4.54 -7.92 -13.97
CA ARG A 6 4.07 -6.73 -14.69
C ARG A 6 2.77 -6.22 -14.08
N LYS A 7 1.86 -7.11 -13.69
CA LYS A 7 0.60 -6.73 -13.04
C LYS A 7 0.83 -6.07 -11.68
N GLY A 8 1.75 -6.61 -10.87
CA GLY A 8 2.16 -6.00 -9.59
C GLY A 8 2.72 -4.60 -9.79
N LYS A 9 3.74 -4.46 -10.64
CA LYS A 9 4.35 -3.17 -11.00
C LYS A 9 3.32 -2.13 -11.46
N LEU A 10 2.38 -2.52 -12.32
CA LEU A 10 1.32 -1.62 -12.78
C LEU A 10 0.37 -1.23 -11.65
N GLY A 11 0.04 -2.16 -10.75
CA GLY A 11 -0.77 -1.87 -9.56
C GLY A 11 -0.10 -0.83 -8.65
N GLU A 12 1.20 -0.96 -8.41
CA GLU A 12 1.96 0.01 -7.60
C GLU A 12 2.00 1.41 -8.26
N LEU A 13 2.16 1.48 -9.59
CA LEU A 13 2.11 2.74 -10.34
C LEU A 13 0.72 3.39 -10.27
N GLU A 14 -0.34 2.60 -10.51
CA GLU A 14 -1.74 3.05 -10.42
C GLU A 14 -2.09 3.53 -9.00
N TRP A 15 -1.51 2.93 -7.96
CA TRP A 15 -1.66 3.39 -6.58
C TRP A 15 -0.99 4.74 -6.38
N CYS A 16 0.27 4.91 -6.82
CA CYS A 16 0.92 6.22 -6.74
C CYS A 16 0.24 7.30 -7.57
N GLU A 17 -0.39 6.98 -8.70
CA GLU A 17 -1.25 7.93 -9.42
C GLU A 17 -2.46 8.35 -8.59
N LYS A 18 -3.13 7.39 -7.92
CA LYS A 18 -4.25 7.69 -7.02
C LYS A 18 -3.81 8.58 -5.85
N VAL A 19 -2.67 8.28 -5.22
CA VAL A 19 -2.11 9.08 -4.12
C VAL A 19 -1.79 10.50 -4.60
N ARG A 20 -1.12 10.64 -5.75
CA ARG A 20 -0.82 11.96 -6.37
C ARG A 20 -2.06 12.76 -6.73
N ALA A 21 -3.14 12.11 -7.17
CA ALA A 21 -4.40 12.79 -7.45
C ALA A 21 -5.06 13.41 -6.20
N TYR A 22 -4.66 12.99 -4.99
CA TYR A 22 -5.11 13.58 -3.72
C TYR A 22 -4.13 14.64 -3.18
N GLY A 23 -3.11 15.02 -3.97
CA GLY A 23 -2.17 16.08 -3.62
C GLY A 23 -0.92 15.61 -2.86
N PHE A 24 -0.73 14.31 -2.68
CA PHE A 24 0.45 13.76 -2.02
C PHE A 24 1.57 13.41 -3.01
N ASP A 25 2.81 13.39 -2.55
CA ASP A 25 3.91 12.76 -3.30
C ASP A 25 3.77 11.22 -3.27
N CYS A 26 4.19 10.55 -4.34
CA CYS A 26 4.32 9.09 -4.35
C CYS A 26 5.18 8.63 -5.51
N VAL A 27 6.15 7.76 -5.21
CA VAL A 27 6.93 7.03 -6.19
C VAL A 27 6.87 5.54 -5.90
N ARG A 28 6.94 4.73 -6.96
CA ARG A 28 7.00 3.28 -6.82
C ARG A 28 8.34 2.86 -6.20
N GLY A 29 8.31 1.93 -5.25
CA GLY A 29 9.52 1.34 -4.71
C GLY A 29 10.30 0.56 -5.76
N VAL A 30 11.63 0.56 -5.60
CA VAL A 30 12.52 -0.23 -6.44
C VAL A 30 13.12 -1.32 -5.57
N GLN A 31 12.72 -2.57 -5.82
CA GLN A 31 13.41 -3.73 -5.25
C GLN A 31 14.83 -3.78 -5.82
N TYR A 32 15.82 -3.44 -5.01
CA TYR A 32 17.22 -3.53 -5.42
C TYR A 32 17.69 -4.98 -5.24
N ARG A 33 18.10 -5.63 -6.33
CA ARG A 33 18.72 -6.98 -6.34
C ARG A 33 17.93 -8.07 -5.58
N GLY A 34 16.60 -7.97 -5.52
CA GLY A 34 15.75 -8.97 -4.88
C GLY A 34 15.81 -8.98 -3.35
N MET A 35 16.33 -7.92 -2.71
CA MET A 35 16.29 -7.79 -1.26
C MET A 35 14.83 -7.70 -0.78
N PRO A 36 14.38 -8.62 0.10
CA PRO A 36 13.07 -8.51 0.74
C PRO A 36 12.97 -7.23 1.58
N GLY A 37 11.79 -6.60 1.64
CA GLY A 37 11.53 -5.43 2.49
C GLY A 37 11.72 -4.06 1.83
N SER A 38 11.84 -3.99 0.49
CA SER A 38 11.65 -2.70 -0.19
C SER A 38 10.15 -2.38 -0.24
N PRO A 39 9.70 -1.20 0.22
CA PRO A 39 8.28 -0.87 0.25
C PRO A 39 7.73 -0.81 -1.18
N ASP A 40 6.47 -1.19 -1.37
CA ASP A 40 5.83 -1.16 -2.70
C ASP A 40 5.77 0.27 -3.28
N THR A 41 5.57 1.25 -2.40
CA THR A 41 5.56 2.68 -2.72
C THR A 41 6.23 3.50 -1.62
N VAL A 42 6.75 4.67 -1.98
CA VAL A 42 7.43 5.61 -1.10
C VAL A 42 6.78 6.98 -1.28
N SER A 43 6.52 7.64 -0.16
CA SER A 43 6.06 9.03 -0.07
C SER A 43 6.70 9.65 1.17
N GLU A 44 7.25 10.85 1.02
CA GLU A 44 7.80 11.62 2.14
C GLU A 44 6.67 12.15 3.03
N GLN A 45 5.58 12.62 2.41
CA GLN A 45 4.41 13.17 3.13
C GLN A 45 3.60 12.09 3.85
N LEU A 46 3.64 10.85 3.36
CA LEU A 46 3.01 9.68 3.98
C LEU A 46 4.05 8.74 4.61
N SER A 47 5.18 9.30 5.09
CA SER A 47 6.31 8.52 5.62
C SER A 47 5.98 7.69 6.87
N ALA A 48 4.93 8.05 7.61
CA ALA A 48 4.40 7.30 8.76
C ALA A 48 3.73 5.97 8.38
N TYR A 49 3.43 5.74 7.10
CA TYR A 49 2.72 4.55 6.62
C TYR A 49 3.63 3.63 5.79
N HIS A 50 3.38 2.33 5.90
CA HIS A 50 3.93 1.32 5.01
C HIS A 50 2.79 0.71 4.18
N PHE A 51 2.80 0.99 2.87
CA PHE A 51 1.78 0.50 1.95
C PHE A 51 2.19 -0.83 1.31
N GLU A 52 1.33 -1.83 1.47
CA GLU A 52 1.34 -3.09 0.73
C GLU A 52 0.26 -3.02 -0.37
N VAL A 53 0.65 -2.99 -1.64
CA VAL A 53 -0.23 -2.73 -2.79
C VAL A 53 -0.59 -4.03 -3.50
N LYS A 54 -1.89 -4.36 -3.54
CA LYS A 54 -2.41 -5.58 -4.18
C LYS A 54 -3.44 -5.29 -5.25
N ARG A 55 -3.05 -5.47 -6.52
CA ARG A 55 -3.99 -5.59 -7.65
C ARG A 55 -4.30 -7.06 -7.94
N ARG A 56 -5.32 -7.60 -7.27
CA ARG A 56 -5.73 -9.02 -7.39
C ARG A 56 -7.24 -9.20 -7.28
N GLN A 57 -7.76 -10.22 -7.94
CA GLN A 57 -9.19 -10.56 -7.90
C GLN A 57 -9.61 -11.20 -6.57
N THR A 58 -8.72 -12.01 -6.00
CA THR A 58 -8.89 -12.62 -4.67
C THR A 58 -8.45 -11.64 -3.59
N SER A 59 -9.02 -11.80 -2.40
CA SER A 59 -8.65 -11.09 -1.17
C SER A 59 -7.91 -12.01 -0.21
N GLY A 60 -6.81 -11.53 0.38
CA GLY A 60 -6.01 -12.23 1.39
C GLY A 60 -5.60 -11.27 2.51
N PHE A 61 -6.54 -10.43 2.96
CA PHE A 61 -6.25 -9.24 3.77
C PHE A 61 -5.43 -9.52 5.02
N TYR A 62 -5.74 -10.57 5.79
CA TYR A 62 -4.95 -10.93 6.97
C TYR A 62 -3.51 -11.31 6.65
N LEU A 63 -3.29 -12.07 5.57
CA LEU A 63 -1.94 -12.46 5.13
C LEU A 63 -1.14 -11.25 4.65
N TRP A 64 -1.79 -10.34 3.91
CA TRP A 64 -1.15 -9.13 3.40
C TRP A 64 -0.88 -8.12 4.51
N MET A 65 -1.79 -7.99 5.48
CA MET A 65 -1.57 -7.15 6.66
C MET A 65 -0.38 -7.68 7.48
N ALA A 66 -0.32 -9.00 7.71
CA ALA A 66 0.84 -9.59 8.38
C ALA A 66 2.15 -9.39 7.62
N GLN A 67 2.11 -9.31 6.28
CA GLN A 67 3.27 -8.96 5.47
C GLN A 67 3.66 -7.48 5.68
N ALA A 68 2.70 -6.57 5.57
CA ALA A 68 2.90 -5.14 5.79
C ALA A 68 3.47 -4.82 7.19
N GLU A 69 3.03 -5.53 8.22
CA GLU A 69 3.57 -5.40 9.59
C GLU A 69 5.05 -5.79 9.67
N ARG A 70 5.43 -6.92 9.06
CA ARG A 70 6.80 -7.42 9.10
C ARG A 70 7.76 -6.52 8.33
N GLU A 71 7.30 -5.96 7.21
CA GLU A 71 8.12 -5.12 6.32
C GLU A 71 8.05 -3.63 6.68
N GLY A 72 7.08 -3.23 7.51
CA GLY A 72 6.80 -1.83 7.83
C GLY A 72 7.79 -1.13 8.74
N ALA A 73 8.73 -1.84 9.37
CA ALA A 73 9.81 -1.27 10.19
C ALA A 73 9.33 -0.18 11.20
N GLY A 74 8.19 -0.43 11.87
CA GLY A 74 7.59 0.50 12.85
C GLY A 74 6.62 1.53 12.28
N LYS A 75 6.40 1.56 10.97
CA LYS A 75 5.36 2.36 10.32
C LYS A 75 3.98 1.71 10.45
N ILE A 76 2.93 2.51 10.30
CA ILE A 76 1.54 2.04 10.29
C ILE A 76 1.32 1.18 9.04
N PRO A 77 0.98 -0.12 9.17
CA PRO A 77 0.79 -1.01 8.03
C PRO A 77 -0.54 -0.72 7.33
N VAL A 78 -0.50 -0.60 6.01
CA VAL A 78 -1.68 -0.29 5.19
C VAL A 78 -1.73 -1.22 4.00
N VAL A 79 -2.86 -1.90 3.79
CA VAL A 79 -3.06 -2.67 2.57
C VAL A 79 -3.94 -1.87 1.60
N ALA A 80 -3.37 -1.49 0.46
CA ALA A 80 -4.10 -0.88 -0.65
C ALA A 80 -4.49 -1.95 -1.67
N HIS A 81 -5.78 -2.26 -1.78
CA HIS A 81 -6.27 -3.34 -2.64
C HIS A 81 -7.23 -2.82 -3.70
N ARG A 82 -7.12 -3.37 -4.91
CA ARG A 82 -8.16 -3.28 -5.93
C ARG A 82 -8.28 -4.55 -6.75
N LYS A 83 -9.49 -4.82 -7.22
CA LYS A 83 -9.73 -5.77 -8.31
C LYS A 83 -9.46 -5.09 -9.66
N ASP A 84 -9.32 -5.89 -10.73
CA ASP A 84 -9.25 -5.29 -12.07
C ASP A 84 -10.56 -4.54 -12.35
N HIS A 85 -10.43 -3.34 -12.93
CA HIS A 85 -11.54 -2.40 -13.19
C HIS A 85 -12.34 -1.96 -11.95
N GLY A 86 -11.87 -2.30 -10.73
CA GLY A 86 -12.48 -1.89 -9.48
C GLY A 86 -11.86 -0.64 -8.87
N GLN A 87 -12.50 -0.14 -7.83
CA GLN A 87 -11.99 0.96 -7.01
C GLN A 87 -10.90 0.48 -6.04
N TRP A 88 -10.04 1.41 -5.64
CA TRP A 88 -9.07 1.21 -4.56
C TRP A 88 -9.77 1.23 -3.20
N HIS A 89 -9.46 0.22 -2.38
CA HIS A 89 -9.89 0.10 -1.00
C HIS A 89 -8.66 0.03 -0.11
N VAL A 90 -8.76 0.62 1.09
CA VAL A 90 -7.69 0.65 2.08
C VAL A 90 -8.12 -0.19 3.28
N PHE A 91 -7.24 -1.06 3.74
CA PHE A 91 -7.43 -1.86 4.94
C PHE A 91 -6.38 -1.48 5.99
N LEU A 92 -6.86 -1.23 7.20
CA LEU A 92 -6.11 -0.84 8.39
C LEU A 92 -6.54 -1.73 9.55
N LYS A 93 -5.74 -1.77 10.63
CA LYS A 93 -6.27 -2.21 11.92
C LYS A 93 -7.29 -1.19 12.42
N ALA A 94 -8.24 -1.67 13.23
CA ALA A 94 -9.23 -0.80 13.85
C ALA A 94 -8.56 0.30 14.67
N ASP A 95 -7.57 -0.05 15.49
CA ASP A 95 -6.87 0.90 16.37
C ASP A 95 -6.17 2.01 15.56
N ASP A 96 -5.43 1.64 14.51
CA ASP A 96 -4.77 2.61 13.61
C ASP A 96 -5.79 3.55 12.97
N PHE A 97 -6.92 3.02 12.50
CA PHE A 97 -7.99 3.83 11.91
C PHE A 97 -8.65 4.78 12.92
N LEU A 98 -8.88 4.33 14.15
CA LEU A 98 -9.49 5.14 15.19
C LEU A 98 -8.56 6.28 15.64
N GLU A 99 -7.25 6.04 15.75
CA GLU A 99 -6.27 7.09 16.04
C GLU A 99 -6.23 8.14 14.91
N LEU A 100 -6.37 7.74 13.64
CA LEU A 100 -6.48 8.70 12.53
C LEU A 100 -7.72 9.57 12.62
N ILE A 101 -8.88 8.98 12.93
CA ILE A 101 -10.12 9.74 13.13
C ILE A 101 -9.93 10.75 14.27
N LYS A 102 -9.39 10.31 15.40
CA LYS A 102 -9.14 11.16 16.56
C LYS A 102 -8.23 12.34 16.22
N ALA A 103 -7.14 12.09 15.49
CA ALA A 103 -6.23 13.14 15.02
C ALA A 103 -6.92 14.15 14.07
N SER A 104 -7.88 13.71 13.26
CA SER A 104 -8.58 14.56 12.29
C SER A 104 -9.67 15.47 12.89
N GLN A 105 -10.04 15.27 14.15
CA GLN A 105 -11.09 16.04 14.84
C GLN A 105 -10.55 17.25 15.61
N THR A 106 -9.26 17.55 15.47
CA THR A 106 -8.58 18.67 16.15
C THR A 106 -8.29 19.80 15.16
#